data_AF-A0A847U6F6-F1
#
_entry.id   AF-A0A847U6F6-F1
#
_cell.length_a   1.000
_cell.length_b   1.000
_cell.length_c   1.000
_cell.angle_alpha   90.00
_cell.angle_beta   90.00
_cell.angle_gamma   90.00
#
_symmetry.space_group_name_H-M   'P 1'
#
loop_
_entity.id
_entity.type
_entity.pdbx_description
1 polymer ?
#
loop_
_entity_poly.entity_id
_entity_poly.type
_entity_poly.pdbx_seq_one_letter_code
_entity_poly.pdbx_strand_id
1 'polypeptide(L)'
;MSVTAKNGHGEPSLGPQTPIYSATDHKEARPLTARGEQLPAEYVDSSGYPRELGECIRYLASDVADEPTEMAFESGDGEIEICESHGRFTENYADERYASLMELDRGVMAEYSNPHTVMLSLTGTVRNEKGGWRCPVDHAVDLFESRAAVRQALRRALKDRRHETATVIGYHKNGYLHAHIGIWVEGSVSKADFRPAIDAHVRNSPIAKASHHSYEKAITVQSHPHSGRVEDYESGLGQYLGNDIIGIDGDVNELDDDAGLQAAVTVKAAGINMVSLPRGWRDRLGLENDADSDSEWSYIGVVDDDGNVVEADNDGDNGGADWVEPKELEDAVDPTSHLDEPPD
;
A
#
# COMPACT_ATOMS: atom_id res chain seq x y z
N MET A 1 13.94 3.32 -20.65
CA MET A 1 15.20 2.59 -20.35
C MET A 1 14.89 1.69 -19.17
N SER A 2 14.78 0.37 -19.39
CA SER A 2 14.52 -0.59 -18.30
C SER A 2 15.76 -0.70 -17.41
N VAL A 3 15.68 -0.19 -16.18
CA VAL A 3 16.74 -0.30 -15.19
C VAL A 3 16.37 -1.45 -14.25
N THR A 4 16.76 -2.68 -14.62
CA THR A 4 16.65 -3.83 -13.72
C THR A 4 17.80 -3.79 -12.70
N ALA A 5 17.65 -3.00 -11.64
CA ALA A 5 18.59 -2.98 -10.53
C ALA A 5 18.33 -4.16 -9.58
N LYS A 6 19.02 -5.29 -9.79
CA LYS A 6 19.08 -6.39 -8.82
C LYS A 6 19.95 -5.96 -7.63
N ASN A 7 19.33 -5.42 -6.58
CA ASN A 7 20.02 -5.10 -5.33
C ASN A 7 20.17 -6.34 -4.43
N GLY A 8 21.42 -6.72 -4.19
CA GLY A 8 21.83 -7.88 -3.38
C GLY A 8 21.79 -7.64 -1.87
N HIS A 9 20.65 -7.23 -1.32
CA HIS A 9 20.43 -7.23 0.13
C HIS A 9 19.53 -8.43 0.48
N GLY A 10 20.13 -9.44 1.12
CA GLY A 10 19.45 -10.70 1.41
C GLY A 10 18.27 -10.50 2.36
N GLU A 11 17.06 -10.66 1.84
CA GLU A 11 15.86 -10.82 2.65
C GLU A 11 16.06 -11.93 3.71
N PRO A 12 15.43 -11.82 4.89
CA PRO A 12 15.33 -12.93 5.81
C PRO A 12 14.67 -14.14 5.13
N SER A 13 15.48 -15.11 4.71
CA SER A 13 15.02 -16.40 4.17
C SER A 13 14.03 -17.08 5.12
N LEU A 14 12.76 -17.11 4.70
CA LEU A 14 11.67 -17.88 5.30
C LEU A 14 11.58 -19.25 4.61
N GLY A 15 12.48 -20.18 4.93
CA GLY A 15 12.35 -21.60 4.53
C GLY A 15 12.17 -21.87 3.02
N PRO A 16 11.85 -23.12 2.61
CA PRO A 16 11.59 -23.43 1.21
C PRO A 16 10.33 -22.70 0.72
N GLN A 17 10.51 -21.84 -0.28
CA GLN A 17 9.48 -21.03 -0.91
C GLN A 17 8.97 -21.75 -2.17
N THR A 18 7.84 -22.44 -2.05
CA THR A 18 7.07 -22.96 -3.19
C THR A 18 5.90 -22.00 -3.46
N PRO A 19 5.52 -21.73 -4.72
CA PRO A 19 4.47 -20.77 -5.04
C PRO A 19 3.09 -21.23 -4.55
N ILE A 20 2.24 -20.22 -4.36
CA ILE A 20 0.78 -20.14 -4.36
C ILE A 20 0.06 -21.50 -4.35
N TYR A 21 -0.57 -21.77 -3.20
CA TYR A 21 -1.62 -22.76 -2.94
C TYR A 21 -1.67 -23.94 -3.92
N SER A 22 -0.95 -25.02 -3.62
CA SER A 22 -1.33 -26.31 -4.22
C SER A 22 -2.71 -26.71 -3.70
N ALA A 23 -3.55 -27.28 -4.57
CA ALA A 23 -4.92 -27.75 -4.29
C ALA A 23 -5.06 -28.81 -3.18
N THR A 24 -4.05 -29.00 -2.33
CA THR A 24 -4.02 -29.96 -1.22
C THR A 24 -3.77 -29.34 0.15
N ASP A 25 -3.49 -28.02 0.23
CA ASP A 25 -3.21 -27.30 1.49
C ASP A 25 -4.49 -26.76 2.20
N HIS A 26 -5.68 -27.19 1.75
CA HIS A 26 -7.00 -26.61 2.08
C HIS A 26 -7.50 -26.73 3.51
N LYS A 27 -6.78 -27.40 4.42
CA LYS A 27 -7.50 -27.91 5.60
C LYS A 27 -8.14 -26.82 6.46
N GLU A 28 -7.66 -25.57 6.46
CA GLU A 28 -8.23 -24.49 7.30
C GLU A 28 -7.95 -23.03 6.83
N ALA A 29 -7.92 -22.74 5.52
CA ALA A 29 -7.79 -21.35 5.06
C ALA A 29 -9.11 -20.60 5.29
N ARG A 30 -9.09 -19.47 6.00
CA ARG A 30 -10.27 -18.58 6.13
C ARG A 30 -10.52 -17.82 4.82
N PRO A 31 -11.76 -17.41 4.51
CA PRO A 31 -12.04 -16.58 3.33
C PRO A 31 -11.19 -15.30 3.32
N LEU A 32 -10.85 -14.81 2.12
CA LEU A 32 -10.05 -13.60 1.90
C LEU A 32 -10.65 -12.36 2.57
N THR A 33 -11.96 -12.30 2.74
CA THR A 33 -12.65 -11.12 3.25
C THR A 33 -13.04 -11.30 4.72
N ALA A 34 -12.28 -10.65 5.62
CA ALA A 34 -12.68 -10.50 7.03
C ALA A 34 -13.95 -9.62 7.20
N ARG A 35 -14.45 -9.01 6.12
CA ARG A 35 -15.57 -8.05 6.11
C ARG A 35 -16.94 -8.63 5.77
N GLY A 36 -17.05 -9.95 5.52
CA GLY A 36 -18.35 -10.60 5.34
C GLY A 36 -18.97 -10.46 3.94
N GLU A 37 -18.22 -10.00 2.96
CA GLU A 37 -18.58 -10.16 1.54
C GLU A 37 -18.65 -11.65 1.21
N GLN A 38 -19.80 -12.09 0.68
CA GLN A 38 -20.00 -13.47 0.27
C GLN A 38 -19.39 -13.67 -1.10
N LEU A 39 -18.38 -14.54 -1.19
CA LEU A 39 -17.92 -15.06 -2.48
C LEU A 39 -19.08 -15.79 -3.16
N PRO A 40 -19.24 -15.66 -4.50
CA PRO A 40 -20.24 -16.42 -5.23
C PRO A 40 -20.13 -17.93 -5.00
N ALA A 41 -21.26 -18.64 -5.06
CA ALA A 41 -21.37 -20.05 -4.68
C ALA A 41 -20.46 -20.99 -5.50
N GLU A 42 -20.09 -20.59 -6.71
CA GLU A 42 -19.16 -21.27 -7.59
C GLU A 42 -17.71 -21.23 -7.10
N TYR A 43 -17.32 -20.17 -6.38
CA TYR A 43 -15.97 -19.98 -5.84
C TYR A 43 -15.79 -20.57 -4.44
N VAL A 44 -16.88 -20.99 -3.79
CA VAL A 44 -16.85 -21.61 -2.46
C VAL A 44 -17.25 -23.09 -2.49
N ASP A 45 -16.61 -23.90 -1.66
CA ASP A 45 -16.97 -25.29 -1.44
C ASP A 45 -18.25 -25.42 -0.61
N SER A 46 -18.71 -26.66 -0.40
CA SER A 46 -19.91 -26.94 0.41
C SER A 46 -19.81 -26.49 1.87
N SER A 47 -18.62 -26.11 2.33
CA SER A 47 -18.34 -25.62 3.68
C SER A 47 -18.20 -24.09 3.73
N GLY A 48 -18.36 -23.39 2.60
CA GLY A 48 -18.23 -21.94 2.47
C GLY A 48 -16.78 -21.45 2.34
N TYR A 49 -15.83 -22.34 2.04
CA TYR A 49 -14.42 -21.97 1.87
C TYR A 49 -14.04 -21.81 0.39
N PRO A 50 -13.11 -20.91 0.05
CA PRO A 50 -12.57 -20.79 -1.31
C PRO A 50 -12.14 -22.14 -1.90
N ARG A 51 -12.66 -22.51 -3.07
CA ARG A 51 -12.24 -23.73 -3.80
C ARG A 51 -10.82 -23.59 -4.31
N GLU A 52 -10.51 -22.47 -4.95
CA GLU A 52 -9.19 -22.08 -5.40
C GLU A 52 -8.92 -20.61 -5.05
N LEU A 53 -7.87 -20.34 -4.27
CA LEU A 53 -7.60 -18.98 -3.80
C LEU A 53 -7.28 -18.04 -4.97
N GLY A 54 -6.57 -18.52 -5.99
CA GLY A 54 -6.21 -17.72 -7.16
C GLY A 54 -7.44 -17.19 -7.90
N GLU A 55 -8.46 -18.02 -8.10
CA GLU A 55 -9.71 -17.58 -8.74
C GLU A 55 -10.47 -16.57 -7.89
N CYS A 56 -10.49 -16.76 -6.56
CA CYS A 56 -11.11 -15.81 -5.64
C CYS A 56 -10.36 -14.47 -5.61
N ILE A 57 -9.03 -14.49 -5.68
CA ILE A 57 -8.21 -13.28 -5.76
C ILE A 57 -8.52 -12.53 -7.05
N ARG A 58 -8.59 -13.23 -8.19
CA ARG A 58 -8.93 -12.59 -9.48
C ARG A 58 -10.33 -12.01 -9.50
N TYR A 59 -11.31 -12.71 -8.91
CA TYR A 59 -12.67 -12.17 -8.74
C TYR A 59 -12.67 -10.91 -7.87
N LEU A 60 -11.98 -10.93 -6.73
CA LEU A 60 -11.88 -9.73 -5.89
C LEU A 60 -11.03 -8.63 -6.53
N ALA A 61 -10.14 -8.98 -7.45
CA ALA A 61 -9.29 -8.03 -8.14
C ALA A 61 -10.01 -7.26 -9.25
N SER A 62 -11.06 -7.81 -9.87
CA SER A 62 -11.90 -7.01 -10.78
C SER A 62 -12.52 -5.82 -10.06
N ASP A 63 -12.76 -5.95 -8.76
CA ASP A 63 -13.18 -4.84 -7.89
C ASP A 63 -12.01 -3.96 -7.43
N VAL A 64 -10.74 -4.37 -7.56
CA VAL A 64 -9.55 -3.60 -7.14
C VAL A 64 -9.00 -2.74 -8.27
N ALA A 65 -9.24 -3.12 -9.51
CA ALA A 65 -9.19 -2.24 -10.65
C ALA A 65 -10.26 -1.15 -10.43
N ASP A 66 -9.88 -0.06 -9.75
CA ASP A 66 -10.68 1.14 -9.83
C ASP A 66 -10.60 1.57 -11.30
N GLU A 67 -11.64 1.29 -12.09
CA GLU A 67 -11.76 1.84 -13.44
C GLU A 67 -11.54 3.36 -13.34
N PRO A 68 -10.69 3.95 -14.20
CA PRO A 68 -10.39 5.37 -14.12
C PRO A 68 -11.72 6.13 -14.18
N THR A 69 -12.04 6.77 -13.06
CA THR A 69 -13.24 7.58 -12.95
C THR A 69 -12.90 8.96 -13.49
N GLU A 70 -13.64 9.44 -14.48
CA GLU A 70 -13.49 10.79 -14.99
C GLU A 70 -14.02 11.79 -13.95
N MET A 71 -13.16 12.69 -13.49
CA MET A 71 -13.49 13.75 -12.53
C MET A 71 -13.64 15.07 -13.27
N ALA A 72 -14.70 15.81 -12.99
CA ALA A 72 -14.94 17.13 -13.56
C ALA A 72 -14.54 18.24 -12.59
N PHE A 73 -13.82 19.23 -13.10
CA PHE A 73 -13.43 20.44 -12.39
C PHE A 73 -13.95 21.66 -13.14
N GLU A 74 -14.46 22.65 -12.42
CA GLU A 74 -14.92 23.92 -12.99
C GLU A 74 -14.00 25.07 -12.58
N SER A 75 -13.58 25.89 -13.54
CA SER A 75 -12.81 27.11 -13.28
C SER A 75 -13.70 28.27 -12.81
N GLY A 76 -13.10 29.32 -12.23
CA GLY A 76 -13.82 30.55 -11.85
C GLY A 76 -14.51 31.28 -13.01
N ASP A 77 -14.15 30.97 -14.25
CA ASP A 77 -14.76 31.49 -15.47
C ASP A 77 -15.83 30.54 -16.08
N GLY A 78 -16.08 29.38 -15.43
CA GLY A 78 -17.07 28.37 -15.84
C GLY A 78 -16.58 27.39 -16.91
N GLU A 79 -15.26 27.30 -17.14
CA GLU A 79 -14.70 26.25 -17.99
C GLU A 79 -14.68 24.92 -17.23
N ILE A 80 -15.06 23.82 -17.89
CA ILE A 80 -15.02 22.48 -17.31
C ILE A 80 -13.84 21.71 -17.90
N GLU A 81 -13.00 21.16 -17.04
CA GLU A 81 -11.92 20.24 -17.38
C GLU A 81 -12.22 18.87 -16.79
N ILE A 82 -12.07 17.83 -17.61
CA ILE A 82 -12.25 16.43 -17.21
C ILE A 82 -10.86 15.81 -17.06
N CYS A 83 -10.61 15.23 -15.90
CA CYS A 83 -9.37 14.54 -15.58
C CYS A 83 -9.68 13.09 -15.19
N GLU A 84 -8.98 12.13 -15.77
CA GLU A 84 -9.05 10.74 -15.31
C GLU A 84 -8.44 10.62 -13.92
N SER A 85 -9.18 10.01 -13.00
CA SER A 85 -8.63 9.58 -11.72
C SER A 85 -7.72 8.37 -11.92
N HIS A 86 -6.58 8.38 -11.25
CA HIS A 86 -5.68 7.24 -11.25
C HIS A 86 -6.00 6.33 -10.08
N GLY A 87 -6.39 5.09 -10.38
CA GLY A 87 -6.62 4.06 -9.39
C GLY A 87 -5.39 3.86 -8.50
N ARG A 88 -5.64 3.50 -7.24
CA ARG A 88 -4.59 3.39 -6.20
C ARG A 88 -3.54 2.31 -6.44
N PHE A 89 -3.79 1.40 -7.38
CA PHE A 89 -2.92 0.28 -7.74
C PHE A 89 -2.41 0.35 -9.20
N THR A 90 -2.53 1.53 -9.82
CA THR A 90 -2.01 1.81 -11.16
C THR A 90 -0.51 2.15 -11.12
N GLU A 91 0.17 2.02 -12.27
CA GLU A 91 1.57 2.43 -12.44
C GLU A 91 1.76 3.92 -12.11
N ASN A 92 0.85 4.79 -12.55
CA ASN A 92 0.93 6.23 -12.29
C ASN A 92 0.91 6.54 -10.78
N TYR A 93 0.02 5.90 -10.01
CA TYR A 93 0.03 6.06 -8.55
C TYR A 93 1.36 5.56 -7.96
N ALA A 94 1.87 4.42 -8.40
CA ALA A 94 3.13 3.88 -7.91
C ALA A 94 4.31 4.80 -8.23
N ASP A 95 4.37 5.34 -9.43
CA ASP A 95 5.39 6.29 -9.91
C ASP A 95 5.36 7.60 -9.12
N GLU A 96 4.19 8.17 -8.84
CA GLU A 96 4.06 9.36 -8.00
C GLU A 96 4.60 9.11 -6.59
N ARG A 97 4.26 7.96 -6.00
CA ARG A 97 4.75 7.59 -4.66
C ARG A 97 6.24 7.29 -4.67
N TYR A 98 6.75 6.66 -5.71
CA TYR A 98 8.18 6.44 -5.93
C TYR A 98 8.92 7.78 -6.02
N ALA A 99 8.45 8.68 -6.87
CA ALA A 99 9.03 10.03 -7.03
C ALA A 99 9.02 10.80 -5.71
N SER A 100 7.92 10.71 -4.95
CA SER A 100 7.82 11.34 -3.63
C SER A 100 8.85 10.81 -2.63
N LEU A 101 9.11 9.50 -2.62
CA LEU A 101 10.16 8.89 -1.78
C LEU A 101 11.56 9.31 -2.23
N MET A 102 11.79 9.38 -3.54
CA MET A 102 13.06 9.87 -4.10
C MET A 102 13.32 11.32 -3.71
N GLU A 103 12.31 12.17 -3.75
CA GLU A 103 12.44 13.58 -3.39
C GLU A 103 12.67 13.75 -1.88
N LEU A 104 12.00 12.96 -1.05
CA LEU A 104 12.29 12.88 0.40
C LEU A 104 13.76 12.53 0.65
N ASP A 105 14.26 11.48 -0.01
CA ASP A 105 15.62 11.01 0.16
C ASP A 105 16.62 12.10 -0.26
N ARG A 106 16.47 12.65 -1.48
CA ARG A 106 17.32 13.73 -2.01
C ARG A 106 17.31 14.97 -1.12
N GLY A 107 16.14 15.40 -0.69
CA GLY A 107 15.99 16.59 0.12
C GLY A 107 16.60 16.45 1.51
N VAL A 108 16.47 15.27 2.14
CA VAL A 108 17.18 14.99 3.39
C VAL A 108 18.70 14.95 3.17
N MET A 109 19.19 14.32 2.10
CA MET A 109 20.63 14.28 1.79
C MET A 109 21.21 15.67 1.51
N ALA A 110 20.44 16.57 0.92
CA ALA A 110 20.84 17.96 0.70
C ALA A 110 20.88 18.76 2.01
N GLU A 111 19.94 18.52 2.92
CA GLU A 111 19.75 19.33 4.11
C GLU A 111 20.60 18.86 5.31
N TYR A 112 20.82 17.55 5.44
CA TYR A 112 21.47 16.96 6.61
C TYR A 112 22.99 16.94 6.43
N SER A 113 23.71 17.31 7.49
CA SER A 113 25.17 17.40 7.48
C SER A 113 25.84 16.04 7.69
N ASN A 114 25.19 15.11 8.38
CA ASN A 114 25.67 13.75 8.62
C ASN A 114 24.50 12.73 8.54
N PRO A 115 23.88 12.57 7.35
CA PRO A 115 22.70 11.74 7.20
C PRO A 115 23.00 10.26 7.41
N HIS A 116 22.16 9.62 8.22
CA HIS A 116 22.08 8.17 8.34
C HIS A 116 20.69 7.72 7.92
N THR A 117 20.62 6.62 7.16
CA THR A 117 19.35 5.96 6.84
C THR A 117 19.22 4.68 7.63
N VAL A 118 17.99 4.42 8.07
CA VAL A 118 17.63 3.20 8.79
C VAL A 118 16.39 2.63 8.17
N MET A 119 16.42 1.33 7.89
CA MET A 119 15.26 0.58 7.45
C MET A 119 14.91 -0.45 8.51
N LEU A 120 13.65 -0.42 8.94
CA LEU A 120 13.06 -1.49 9.75
C LEU A 120 12.15 -2.34 8.88
N SER A 121 12.34 -3.66 8.93
CA SER A 121 11.49 -4.62 8.22
C SER A 121 10.61 -5.34 9.23
N LEU A 122 9.29 -5.17 9.11
CA LEU A 122 8.28 -5.78 9.97
C LEU A 122 7.50 -6.82 9.16
N THR A 123 7.47 -8.07 9.64
CA THR A 123 6.83 -9.17 8.92
C THR A 123 6.09 -10.09 9.88
N GLY A 124 5.24 -10.96 9.33
CA GLY A 124 4.39 -11.86 10.09
C GLY A 124 4.59 -13.32 9.70
N THR A 125 4.19 -14.24 10.58
CA THR A 125 4.03 -15.62 10.17
C THR A 125 2.80 -15.77 9.30
N VAL A 126 3.01 -16.22 8.07
CA VAL A 126 1.95 -16.52 7.08
C VAL A 126 1.17 -17.82 7.37
N ARG A 127 1.56 -18.55 8.42
CA ARG A 127 0.93 -19.82 8.82
C ARG A 127 0.03 -19.63 10.04
N ASN A 128 -1.12 -20.29 10.02
CA ASN A 128 -2.07 -20.33 11.14
C ASN A 128 -1.60 -21.33 12.21
N GLU A 129 -2.30 -21.39 13.35
CA GLU A 129 -1.93 -22.25 14.48
C GLU A 129 -1.98 -23.75 14.16
N LYS A 130 -2.71 -24.15 13.12
CA LYS A 130 -2.87 -25.54 12.69
C LYS A 130 -1.96 -25.91 11.52
N GLY A 131 -1.02 -25.02 11.17
CA GLY A 131 -0.01 -25.24 10.13
C GLY A 131 -0.47 -24.91 8.70
N GLY A 132 -1.73 -24.54 8.52
CA GLY A 132 -2.25 -24.04 7.24
C GLY A 132 -1.83 -22.60 6.96
N TRP A 133 -2.18 -22.09 5.79
CA TRP A 133 -2.01 -20.68 5.46
C TRP A 133 -3.01 -19.80 6.22
N ARG A 134 -2.65 -18.55 6.47
CA ARG A 134 -3.56 -17.55 7.05
C ARG A 134 -4.45 -16.96 5.95
N CYS A 135 -5.55 -16.30 6.34
CA CYS A 135 -6.18 -15.37 5.42
C CYS A 135 -5.23 -14.16 5.22
N PRO A 136 -4.98 -13.70 3.98
CA PRO A 136 -4.12 -12.54 3.72
C PRO A 136 -4.59 -11.26 4.45
N VAL A 137 -5.90 -11.02 4.53
CA VAL A 137 -6.47 -9.86 5.24
C VAL A 137 -6.30 -9.99 6.75
N ASP A 138 -6.61 -11.16 7.34
CA ASP A 138 -6.33 -11.43 8.77
C ASP A 138 -4.84 -11.22 9.07
N HIS A 139 -3.96 -11.71 8.19
CA HIS A 139 -2.52 -11.50 8.32
C HIS A 139 -2.16 -10.01 8.28
N ALA A 140 -2.73 -9.23 7.36
CA ALA A 140 -2.48 -7.80 7.27
C ALA A 140 -2.94 -7.07 8.54
N VAL A 141 -4.15 -7.33 9.02
CA VAL A 141 -4.67 -6.75 10.27
C VAL A 141 -3.75 -7.08 11.44
N ASP A 142 -3.43 -8.36 11.65
CA ASP A 142 -2.54 -8.83 12.72
C ASP A 142 -1.11 -8.22 12.61
N LEU A 143 -0.59 -8.02 11.40
CA LEU A 143 0.71 -7.37 11.17
C LEU A 143 0.70 -5.94 11.71
N PHE A 144 -0.36 -5.19 11.42
CA PHE A 144 -0.46 -3.77 11.73
C PHE A 144 -0.97 -3.44 13.14
N GLU A 145 -1.44 -4.42 13.93
CA GLU A 145 -1.80 -4.20 15.35
C GLU A 145 -0.65 -3.57 16.16
N SER A 146 0.60 -3.91 15.82
CA SER A 146 1.78 -3.38 16.49
C SER A 146 2.13 -1.92 16.15
N ARG A 147 1.48 -1.31 15.15
CA ARG A 147 1.88 -0.01 14.56
C ARG A 147 1.96 1.11 15.59
N ALA A 148 1.02 1.18 16.53
CA ALA A 148 1.01 2.20 17.57
C ALA A 148 2.21 2.04 18.54
N ALA A 149 2.51 0.81 18.95
CA ALA A 149 3.61 0.49 19.85
C ALA A 149 4.98 0.76 19.17
N VAL A 150 5.13 0.36 17.91
CA VAL A 150 6.34 0.63 17.11
C VAL A 150 6.57 2.13 16.97
N ARG A 151 5.55 2.90 16.58
CA ARG A 151 5.64 4.38 16.49
C ARG A 151 6.02 5.01 17.82
N GLN A 152 5.47 4.52 18.94
CA GLN A 152 5.83 5.02 20.27
C GLN A 152 7.29 4.72 20.61
N ALA A 153 7.79 3.52 20.29
CA ALA A 153 9.18 3.15 20.50
C ALA A 153 10.12 4.03 19.66
N LEU A 154 9.80 4.26 18.38
CA LEU A 154 10.54 5.14 17.49
C LEU A 154 10.59 6.58 18.00
N ARG A 155 9.46 7.15 18.44
CA ARG A 155 9.42 8.50 19.03
C ARG A 155 10.34 8.64 20.24
N ARG A 156 10.49 7.58 21.05
CA ARG A 156 11.42 7.58 22.19
C ARG A 156 12.87 7.47 21.75
N ALA A 157 13.16 6.60 20.77
CA ALA A 157 14.51 6.42 20.22
C ALA A 157 15.03 7.67 19.49
N LEU A 158 14.14 8.45 18.89
CA LEU A 158 14.47 9.60 18.04
C LEU A 158 14.14 10.96 18.69
N LYS A 159 13.75 10.99 19.97
CA LYS A 159 13.21 12.18 20.66
C LYS A 159 14.04 13.45 20.47
N ASP A 160 15.35 13.33 20.56
CA ASP A 160 16.29 14.46 20.52
C ASP A 160 17.07 14.51 19.20
N ARG A 161 16.53 13.87 18.15
CA ARG A 161 17.16 13.77 16.83
C ARG A 161 16.25 14.37 15.79
N ARG A 162 16.85 15.15 14.89
CA ARG A 162 16.18 15.55 13.66
C ARG A 162 16.04 14.32 12.76
N HIS A 163 14.82 14.02 12.33
CA HIS A 163 14.56 12.83 11.53
C HIS A 163 13.29 12.97 10.70
N GLU A 164 13.23 12.20 9.61
CA GLU A 164 12.03 11.97 8.81
C GLU A 164 11.70 10.47 8.78
N THR A 165 10.42 10.13 8.65
CA THR A 165 9.99 8.72 8.54
C THR A 165 9.00 8.49 7.41
N ALA A 166 9.23 7.46 6.61
CA ALA A 166 8.27 6.93 5.66
C ALA A 166 7.90 5.48 6.00
N THR A 167 6.74 5.02 5.55
CA THR A 167 6.35 3.62 5.61
C THR A 167 5.88 3.18 4.24
N VAL A 168 6.41 2.06 3.75
CA VAL A 168 5.96 1.38 2.53
C VAL A 168 5.51 -0.02 2.88
N ILE A 169 4.37 -0.41 2.32
CA ILE A 169 3.84 -1.76 2.41
C ILE A 169 4.17 -2.49 1.12
N GLY A 170 5.11 -3.42 1.23
CA GLY A 170 5.47 -4.34 0.15
C GLY A 170 4.86 -5.72 0.37
N TYR A 171 5.18 -6.64 -0.53
CA TYR A 171 4.72 -8.01 -0.46
C TYR A 171 5.84 -9.00 -0.75
N HIS A 172 5.77 -10.18 -0.15
CA HIS A 172 6.66 -11.28 -0.50
C HIS A 172 6.13 -12.02 -1.73
N LYS A 173 6.94 -12.89 -2.33
CA LYS A 173 6.57 -13.74 -3.48
C LYS A 173 5.34 -14.65 -3.28
N ASN A 174 4.85 -14.77 -2.05
CA ASN A 174 3.64 -15.52 -1.71
C ASN A 174 2.42 -14.59 -1.51
N GLY A 175 2.54 -13.31 -1.86
CA GLY A 175 1.50 -12.28 -1.80
C GLY A 175 1.17 -11.78 -0.40
N TYR A 176 1.90 -12.21 0.64
CA TYR A 176 1.69 -11.69 1.99
C TYR A 176 2.46 -10.40 2.21
N LEU A 177 1.77 -9.44 2.83
CA LEU A 177 2.30 -8.11 3.10
C LEU A 177 3.43 -8.13 4.14
N HIS A 178 4.37 -7.23 3.97
CA HIS A 178 5.31 -6.81 5.01
C HIS A 178 5.41 -5.28 4.99
N ALA A 179 5.96 -4.70 6.05
CA ALA A 179 6.09 -3.25 6.15
C ALA A 179 7.55 -2.86 6.31
N HIS A 180 8.00 -1.94 5.48
CA HIS A 180 9.26 -1.23 5.65
C HIS A 180 9.02 0.14 6.26
N ILE A 181 9.72 0.45 7.34
CA ILE A 181 9.77 1.80 7.91
C ILE A 181 11.14 2.39 7.57
N GLY A 182 11.15 3.35 6.64
CA GLY A 182 12.30 4.16 6.32
C GLY A 182 12.46 5.30 7.31
N ILE A 183 13.67 5.53 7.79
CA ILE A 183 13.99 6.57 8.75
C ILE A 183 15.26 7.26 8.27
N TRP A 184 15.19 8.57 8.06
CA TRP A 184 16.35 9.40 7.80
C TRP A 184 16.66 10.19 9.06
N VAL A 185 17.91 10.16 9.53
CA VAL A 185 18.29 10.72 10.83
C VAL A 185 19.56 11.56 10.68
N GLU A 186 19.57 12.74 11.29
CA GLU A 186 20.76 13.56 11.43
C GLU A 186 21.67 13.00 12.53
N GLY A 187 22.92 12.72 12.17
CA GLY A 187 23.93 12.21 13.09
C GLY A 187 23.91 10.70 13.25
N SER A 188 24.99 10.19 13.85
CA SER A 188 25.24 8.76 13.93
C SER A 188 24.23 8.00 14.79
N VAL A 189 23.81 6.86 14.26
CA VAL A 189 22.92 5.88 14.91
C VAL A 189 23.44 4.47 14.67
N SER A 190 22.98 3.53 15.48
CA SER A 190 23.33 2.12 15.43
C SER A 190 22.07 1.25 15.42
N LYS A 191 22.20 -0.03 15.05
CA LYS A 191 21.07 -0.98 15.15
C LYS A 191 20.50 -1.08 16.57
N ALA A 192 21.35 -0.89 17.59
CA ALA A 192 20.95 -0.99 18.99
C ALA A 192 19.87 0.05 19.36
N ASP A 193 19.94 1.24 18.77
CA ASP A 193 19.00 2.34 19.01
C ASP A 193 17.56 1.99 18.56
N PHE A 194 17.42 1.09 17.59
CA PHE A 194 16.13 0.71 17.00
C PHE A 194 15.61 -0.67 17.44
N ARG A 195 16.38 -1.43 18.24
CA ARG A 195 15.91 -2.70 18.83
C ARG A 195 14.56 -2.56 19.55
N PRO A 196 14.30 -1.47 20.34
CA PRO A 196 13.01 -1.31 21.00
C PRO A 196 11.82 -1.27 20.05
N ALA A 197 11.99 -0.82 18.81
CA ALA A 197 10.93 -0.81 17.80
C ALA A 197 10.61 -2.23 17.31
N ILE A 198 11.63 -3.06 17.07
CA ILE A 198 11.45 -4.48 16.72
C ILE A 198 10.85 -5.26 17.90
N ASP A 199 11.29 -4.99 19.13
CA ASP A 199 10.72 -5.61 20.33
C ASP A 199 9.25 -5.23 20.52
N ALA A 200 8.90 -3.97 20.21
CA ALA A 200 7.51 -3.51 20.22
C ALA A 200 6.68 -4.23 19.15
N HIS A 201 7.23 -4.46 17.96
CA HIS A 201 6.56 -5.25 16.92
C HIS A 201 6.27 -6.67 17.39
N VAL A 202 7.32 -7.40 17.81
CA VAL A 202 7.22 -8.80 18.25
C VAL A 202 6.28 -8.97 19.45
N ARG A 203 6.21 -8.00 20.36
CA ARG A 203 5.35 -8.07 21.53
C ARG A 203 3.87 -7.79 21.23
N ASN A 204 3.58 -6.98 20.21
CA ASN A 204 2.24 -6.44 19.98
C ASN A 204 1.61 -6.88 18.66
N SER A 205 2.31 -7.66 17.82
CA SER A 205 1.70 -8.30 16.65
C SER A 205 1.51 -9.80 16.95
N PRO A 206 0.29 -10.35 16.83
CA PRO A 206 0.01 -11.77 17.10
C PRO A 206 0.80 -12.73 16.22
N ILE A 207 1.27 -12.25 15.07
CA ILE A 207 1.96 -13.05 14.05
C ILE A 207 3.47 -12.81 14.01
N ALA A 208 3.98 -11.82 14.76
CA ALA A 208 5.40 -11.53 14.80
C ALA A 208 6.10 -12.46 15.80
N LYS A 209 6.98 -13.31 15.31
CA LYS A 209 7.79 -14.21 16.14
C LYS A 209 9.22 -13.70 16.27
N ALA A 210 9.77 -13.73 17.48
CA ALA A 210 11.15 -13.33 17.74
C ALA A 210 12.16 -14.09 16.86
N SER A 211 11.89 -15.38 16.57
CA SER A 211 12.73 -16.22 15.70
C SER A 211 12.84 -15.70 14.26
N HIS A 212 11.87 -14.90 13.79
CA HIS A 212 11.86 -14.32 12.45
C HIS A 212 12.39 -12.87 12.43
N HIS A 213 12.60 -12.25 13.59
CA HIS A 213 12.97 -10.85 13.74
C HIS A 213 14.32 -10.70 14.43
N SER A 214 15.36 -11.34 13.89
CA SER A 214 16.71 -11.05 14.38
C SER A 214 17.06 -9.60 14.05
N TYR A 215 17.63 -8.86 15.02
CA TYR A 215 17.98 -7.45 14.82
C TYR A 215 18.91 -7.23 13.62
N GLU A 216 19.76 -8.21 13.31
CA GLU A 216 20.68 -8.09 12.18
C GLU A 216 19.98 -8.07 10.82
N LYS A 217 18.83 -8.75 10.71
CA LYS A 217 18.04 -8.81 9.47
C LYS A 217 16.92 -7.77 9.45
N ALA A 218 16.31 -7.51 10.61
CA ALA A 218 15.17 -6.60 10.72
C ALA A 218 15.58 -5.12 10.75
N ILE A 219 16.87 -4.82 10.98
CA ILE A 219 17.39 -3.45 11.08
C ILE A 219 18.59 -3.31 10.16
N THR A 220 18.47 -2.43 9.17
CA THR A 220 19.57 -2.00 8.32
C THR A 220 19.88 -0.55 8.64
N VAL A 221 21.17 -0.22 8.84
CA VAL A 221 21.65 1.14 9.06
C VAL A 221 22.74 1.43 8.04
N GLN A 222 22.65 2.57 7.37
CA GLN A 222 23.66 3.05 6.44
C GLN A 222 24.02 4.50 6.78
N SER A 223 25.31 4.81 6.74
CA SER A 223 25.83 6.17 6.83
C SER A 223 26.10 6.69 5.44
N HIS A 224 25.72 7.93 5.16
CA HIS A 224 25.97 8.56 3.87
C HIS A 224 27.01 9.67 4.02
N PRO A 225 28.09 9.66 3.23
CA PRO A 225 29.03 10.77 3.24
C PRO A 225 28.32 12.03 2.72
N HIS A 226 28.45 13.15 3.43
CA HIS A 226 27.93 14.42 2.95
C HIS A 226 28.79 14.90 1.76
N SER A 227 28.31 14.64 0.54
CA SER A 227 28.96 15.12 -0.70
C SER A 227 28.68 16.61 -0.95
N GLY A 228 27.65 17.17 -0.30
CA GLY A 228 27.12 18.51 -0.60
C GLY A 228 26.50 18.63 -2.00
N ARG A 229 26.41 17.52 -2.76
CA ARG A 229 25.89 17.46 -4.13
C ARG A 229 24.92 16.29 -4.25
N VAL A 230 23.65 16.61 -4.45
CA VAL A 230 22.56 15.63 -4.66
C VAL A 230 22.82 14.75 -5.89
N GLU A 231 23.55 15.29 -6.88
CA GLU A 231 23.93 14.62 -8.13
C GLU A 231 24.76 13.35 -7.93
N ASP A 232 25.50 13.25 -6.81
CA ASP A 232 26.35 12.09 -6.50
C ASP A 232 25.58 10.98 -5.74
N TYR A 233 24.29 11.20 -5.46
CA TYR A 233 23.42 10.26 -4.75
C TYR A 233 22.68 9.35 -5.76
N GLU A 234 23.36 8.31 -6.22
CA GLU A 234 22.88 7.43 -7.31
C GLU A 234 21.86 6.36 -6.87
N SER A 235 21.87 5.95 -5.59
CA SER A 235 20.93 4.95 -5.04
C SER A 235 20.82 5.05 -3.53
N GLY A 236 19.60 4.94 -3.02
CA GLY A 236 19.29 5.29 -1.63
C GLY A 236 18.14 4.53 -1.00
N LEU A 237 17.81 4.89 0.24
CA LEU A 237 16.69 4.26 0.96
C LEU A 237 15.36 4.55 0.26
N GLY A 238 15.18 5.76 -0.30
CA GLY A 238 13.97 6.12 -1.04
C GLY A 238 13.75 5.22 -2.26
N GLN A 239 14.81 4.97 -3.03
CA GLN A 239 14.76 4.04 -4.17
C GLN A 239 14.43 2.61 -3.73
N TYR A 240 15.09 2.12 -2.67
CA TYR A 240 14.83 0.78 -2.16
C TYR A 240 13.36 0.61 -1.78
N LEU A 241 12.82 1.56 -1.00
CA LEU A 241 11.42 1.54 -0.59
C LEU A 241 10.45 1.72 -1.76
N GLY A 242 10.81 2.55 -2.74
CA GLY A 242 10.00 2.79 -3.93
C GLY A 242 9.78 1.51 -4.75
N ASN A 243 10.81 0.66 -4.84
CA ASN A 243 10.71 -0.62 -5.56
C ASN A 243 9.82 -1.66 -4.85
N ASP A 244 9.43 -1.43 -3.60
CA ASP A 244 8.50 -2.31 -2.87
C ASP A 244 7.03 -1.83 -3.01
N ILE A 245 6.76 -0.76 -3.75
CA ILE A 245 5.40 -0.25 -3.97
C ILE A 245 4.64 -1.19 -4.92
N ILE A 246 3.47 -1.64 -4.50
CA ILE A 246 2.56 -2.42 -5.35
C ILE A 246 2.15 -1.57 -6.55
N GLY A 247 2.34 -2.09 -7.77
CA GLY A 247 2.07 -1.40 -9.04
C GLY A 247 3.29 -0.75 -9.71
N ILE A 248 4.48 -0.79 -9.08
CA ILE A 248 5.69 -0.14 -9.64
C ILE A 248 6.25 -0.84 -10.89
N ASP A 249 5.97 -2.13 -11.07
CA ASP A 249 6.40 -2.92 -12.22
C ASP A 249 5.30 -2.99 -13.32
N GLY A 250 4.24 -2.18 -13.20
CA GLY A 250 3.09 -2.15 -14.10
C GLY A 250 1.76 -2.26 -13.36
N ASP A 251 0.66 -2.03 -14.08
CA ASP A 251 -0.69 -2.16 -13.53
C ASP A 251 -0.94 -3.57 -12.98
N VAL A 252 -1.42 -3.67 -11.74
CA VAL A 252 -1.68 -4.95 -11.08
C VAL A 252 -2.62 -5.88 -11.87
N ASN A 253 -3.45 -5.32 -12.74
CA ASN A 253 -4.37 -6.06 -13.60
C ASN A 253 -3.70 -6.59 -14.88
N GLU A 254 -2.60 -5.97 -15.30
CA GLU A 254 -1.79 -6.38 -16.45
C GLU A 254 -0.64 -7.31 -16.06
N LEU A 255 -0.34 -7.39 -14.76
CA LEU A 255 0.71 -8.24 -14.23
C LEU A 255 0.25 -9.72 -14.17
N ASP A 256 1.04 -10.61 -14.77
CA ASP A 256 1.02 -12.07 -14.51
C ASP A 256 1.54 -12.42 -13.08
N ASP A 257 1.43 -11.49 -12.12
CA ASP A 257 1.90 -11.61 -10.75
C ASP A 257 0.73 -11.83 -9.77
N ASP A 258 0.30 -13.09 -9.64
CA ASP A 258 -0.73 -13.48 -8.67
C ASP A 258 -0.39 -13.03 -7.22
N ALA A 259 0.89 -12.87 -6.87
CA ALA A 259 1.30 -12.39 -5.54
C ALA A 259 1.06 -10.88 -5.36
N GLY A 260 1.38 -10.08 -6.38
CA GLY A 260 1.08 -8.65 -6.42
C GLY A 260 -0.43 -8.40 -6.41
N LEU A 261 -1.19 -9.18 -7.18
CA LEU A 261 -2.65 -9.12 -7.20
C LEU A 261 -3.26 -9.44 -5.82
N GLN A 262 -2.79 -10.53 -5.18
CA GLN A 262 -3.20 -10.86 -3.81
C GLN A 262 -2.90 -9.72 -2.83
N ALA A 263 -1.73 -9.10 -2.95
CA ALA A 263 -1.32 -7.99 -2.10
C ALA A 263 -2.21 -6.76 -2.29
N ALA A 264 -2.53 -6.39 -3.54
CA ALA A 264 -3.42 -5.28 -3.87
C ALA A 264 -4.83 -5.47 -3.28
N VAL A 265 -5.44 -6.65 -3.53
CA VAL A 265 -6.73 -7.05 -2.94
C VAL A 265 -6.68 -6.97 -1.41
N THR A 266 -5.60 -7.50 -0.81
CA THR A 266 -5.43 -7.49 0.64
C THR A 266 -5.37 -6.08 1.20
N VAL A 267 -4.62 -5.18 0.55
CA VAL A 267 -4.48 -3.78 0.96
C VAL A 267 -5.83 -3.05 0.86
N LYS A 268 -6.59 -3.23 -0.23
CA LYS A 268 -7.92 -2.66 -0.42
C LYS A 268 -8.88 -3.16 0.66
N ALA A 269 -9.03 -4.48 0.78
CA ALA A 269 -9.94 -5.10 1.74
C ALA A 269 -9.61 -4.78 3.21
N ALA A 270 -8.33 -4.63 3.54
CA ALA A 270 -7.91 -4.24 4.88
C ALA A 270 -8.00 -2.72 5.15
N GLY A 271 -8.25 -1.89 4.14
CA GLY A 271 -8.29 -0.42 4.28
C GLY A 271 -6.93 0.16 4.69
N ILE A 272 -5.83 -0.43 4.22
CA ILE A 272 -4.47 -0.02 4.58
C ILE A 272 -3.98 0.99 3.56
N ASN A 273 -3.22 2.00 3.98
CA ASN A 273 -2.47 2.89 3.08
C ASN A 273 -1.09 2.29 2.76
N MET A 274 -0.77 2.14 1.46
CA MET A 274 0.49 1.52 1.00
C MET A 274 1.71 2.37 1.36
N VAL A 275 1.61 3.68 1.17
CA VAL A 275 2.71 4.61 1.38
C VAL A 275 2.27 5.71 2.35
N SER A 276 3.09 5.93 3.38
CA SER A 276 2.94 7.02 4.33
C SER A 276 4.21 7.85 4.32
N LEU A 277 4.09 9.13 3.98
CA LEU A 277 5.18 10.10 3.99
C LEU A 277 5.11 11.02 5.22
N PRO A 278 6.21 11.67 5.65
CA PRO A 278 6.20 12.68 6.70
C PRO A 278 5.35 13.89 6.27
N ARG A 279 4.57 14.47 7.19
CA ARG A 279 3.68 15.62 6.89
C ARG A 279 4.42 16.78 6.24
N GLY A 280 5.49 17.28 6.87
CA GLY A 280 6.24 18.41 6.30
C GLY A 280 6.84 18.16 4.92
N TRP A 281 6.98 16.90 4.50
CA TRP A 281 7.39 16.57 3.14
C TRP A 281 6.21 16.50 2.17
N ARG A 282 5.03 16.11 2.64
CA ARG A 282 3.79 16.21 1.86
C ARG A 282 3.50 17.68 1.52
N ASP A 283 3.64 18.57 2.49
CA ASP A 283 3.46 20.03 2.31
C ASP A 283 4.45 20.57 1.26
N ARG A 284 5.73 20.19 1.36
CA ARG A 284 6.77 20.61 0.39
C ARG A 284 6.53 20.08 -1.02
N LEU A 285 5.94 18.90 -1.14
CA LEU A 285 5.62 18.27 -2.42
C LEU A 285 4.26 18.70 -2.98
N GLY A 286 3.49 19.53 -2.26
CA GLY A 286 2.12 19.88 -2.66
C GLY A 286 1.19 18.66 -2.70
N LEU A 287 1.43 17.65 -1.85
CA LEU A 287 0.62 16.42 -1.78
C LEU A 287 -0.56 16.50 -0.81
N GLU A 288 -0.71 17.60 -0.08
CA GLU A 288 -1.96 17.90 0.61
C GLU A 288 -2.83 18.68 -0.39
N ASN A 289 -4.11 18.30 -0.48
CA ASN A 289 -5.11 19.15 -1.13
C ASN A 289 -5.14 20.44 -0.32
N ASP A 290 -4.39 21.45 -0.75
CA ASP A 290 -4.63 22.82 -0.33
C ASP A 290 -6.02 23.17 -0.88
N ALA A 291 -7.06 22.84 -0.10
CA ALA A 291 -8.41 23.34 -0.29
C ALA A 291 -8.46 24.88 -0.23
N ASP A 292 -7.35 25.50 0.24
CA ASP A 292 -7.07 26.93 0.26
C ASP A 292 -6.03 27.38 -0.81
N SER A 293 -5.65 26.51 -1.77
CA SER A 293 -4.90 27.02 -2.92
C SER A 293 -5.84 27.93 -3.70
N ASP A 294 -5.36 29.10 -4.14
CA ASP A 294 -6.05 29.97 -5.11
C ASP A 294 -6.16 29.26 -6.49
N SER A 295 -6.36 27.94 -6.51
CA SER A 295 -6.74 27.20 -7.69
C SER A 295 -8.06 27.79 -8.17
N GLU A 296 -8.05 28.33 -9.38
CA GLU A 296 -9.26 28.76 -10.06
C GLU A 296 -10.23 27.58 -10.28
N TRP A 297 -9.74 26.34 -10.14
CA TRP A 297 -10.49 25.11 -10.38
C TRP A 297 -11.07 24.52 -9.10
N SER A 298 -12.36 24.22 -9.13
CA SER A 298 -13.12 23.54 -8.08
C SER A 298 -13.61 22.19 -8.58
N TYR A 299 -13.47 21.13 -7.79
CA TYR A 299 -14.07 19.83 -8.10
C TYR A 299 -15.60 19.93 -8.05
N ILE A 300 -16.28 19.52 -9.13
CA ILE A 300 -17.75 19.61 -9.23
C ILE A 300 -18.44 18.25 -9.29
N GLY A 301 -17.75 17.16 -9.65
CA GLY A 301 -18.39 15.85 -9.72
C GLY A 301 -17.62 14.78 -10.49
N VAL A 302 -18.27 13.63 -10.68
CA VAL A 302 -17.79 12.52 -11.51
C VAL A 302 -18.56 12.50 -12.82
N VAL A 303 -17.90 12.15 -13.93
CA VAL A 303 -18.56 11.94 -15.22
C VAL A 303 -19.08 10.50 -15.29
N ASP A 304 -20.38 10.34 -15.58
CA ASP A 304 -21.01 9.04 -15.80
C ASP A 304 -20.72 8.46 -17.19
N ASP A 305 -21.12 7.21 -17.44
CA ASP A 305 -20.92 6.52 -18.72
C ASP A 305 -21.60 7.22 -19.93
N ASP A 306 -22.59 8.08 -19.66
CA ASP A 306 -23.30 8.87 -20.68
C ASP A 306 -22.62 10.24 -20.94
N GLY A 307 -21.54 10.55 -20.21
CA GLY A 307 -20.78 11.79 -20.31
C GLY A 307 -21.36 12.95 -19.52
N ASN A 308 -22.30 12.71 -18.59
CA ASN A 308 -22.88 13.73 -17.73
C ASN A 308 -22.09 13.87 -16.44
N VAL A 309 -21.94 15.10 -15.95
CA VAL A 309 -21.36 15.35 -14.62
C VAL A 309 -22.42 15.09 -13.55
N VAL A 310 -22.19 14.06 -12.73
CA VAL A 310 -22.91 13.79 -11.48
C VAL A 310 -22.26 14.64 -10.40
N GLU A 311 -22.96 15.68 -9.95
CA GLU A 311 -22.44 16.64 -8.99
C GLU A 311 -22.10 15.96 -7.65
N ALA A 312 -20.96 16.31 -7.08
CA ALA A 312 -20.64 15.89 -5.72
C ALA A 312 -21.45 16.73 -4.73
N ASP A 313 -22.22 16.08 -3.86
CA ASP A 313 -23.03 16.71 -2.83
C ASP A 313 -22.14 17.50 -1.84
N ASN A 314 -21.95 18.80 -2.09
CA ASN A 314 -21.07 19.70 -1.31
C ASN A 314 -21.76 20.29 -0.06
N ASP A 315 -22.89 19.73 0.38
CA ASP A 315 -23.74 20.31 1.44
C ASP A 315 -23.22 20.07 2.88
N GLY A 316 -22.00 19.58 3.07
CA GLY A 316 -21.43 19.23 4.38
C GLY A 316 -20.03 19.79 4.65
N ASP A 317 -19.89 20.59 5.71
CA ASP A 317 -18.64 21.15 6.29
C ASP A 317 -17.69 20.07 6.90
N ASN A 318 -17.41 19.00 6.16
CA ASN A 318 -16.57 17.89 6.59
C ASN A 318 -15.37 17.73 5.64
N GLY A 319 -14.23 18.35 5.98
CA GLY A 319 -12.97 18.24 5.23
C GLY A 319 -12.32 16.84 5.27
N GLY A 320 -12.95 15.85 4.65
CA GLY A 320 -12.40 14.52 4.39
C GLY A 320 -13.21 13.83 3.30
N ALA A 321 -12.51 13.25 2.31
CA ALA A 321 -13.06 12.57 1.12
C ALA A 321 -14.53 12.17 1.24
N ASP A 322 -15.41 12.96 0.61
CA ASP A 322 -16.81 12.60 0.44
C ASP A 322 -16.88 11.43 -0.52
N TRP A 323 -17.55 10.38 -0.06
CA TRP A 323 -17.88 9.23 -0.89
C TRP A 323 -19.23 9.53 -1.51
N VAL A 324 -19.32 9.57 -2.83
CA VAL A 324 -20.62 9.48 -3.52
C VAL A 324 -21.22 8.13 -3.09
N GLU A 325 -22.34 8.15 -2.37
CA GLU A 325 -23.00 6.90 -1.98
C GLU A 325 -23.51 6.20 -3.25
N PRO A 326 -23.30 4.88 -3.41
CA PRO A 326 -23.77 4.12 -4.58
C PRO A 326 -25.28 4.25 -4.85
N LYS A 327 -26.07 4.68 -3.86
CA LYS A 327 -27.52 4.90 -4.01
C LYS A 327 -27.87 6.01 -5.00
N GLU A 328 -26.96 6.93 -5.29
CA GLU A 328 -27.19 7.96 -6.31
C GLU A 328 -26.86 7.47 -7.73
N LEU A 329 -26.14 6.35 -7.83
CA LEU A 329 -25.91 5.58 -9.07
C LEU A 329 -26.97 4.49 -9.30
N GLU A 330 -27.84 4.19 -8.32
CA GLU A 330 -28.86 3.13 -8.43
C GLU A 330 -29.96 3.41 -9.47
N ASP A 331 -30.08 4.65 -9.98
CA ASP A 331 -30.98 4.97 -11.11
C ASP A 331 -30.35 4.66 -12.49
N ALA A 332 -29.07 4.26 -12.53
CA ALA A 332 -28.38 3.78 -13.72
C ALA A 332 -28.18 2.25 -13.66
N VAL A 333 -29.25 1.53 -14.04
CA VAL A 333 -29.24 0.16 -14.59
C VAL A 333 -29.07 -1.02 -13.61
N ASP A 334 -30.12 -1.86 -13.60
CA ASP A 334 -30.14 -3.24 -13.12
C ASP A 334 -29.28 -4.15 -14.04
N PRO A 335 -28.16 -4.73 -13.57
CA PRO A 335 -27.28 -5.54 -14.39
C PRO A 335 -27.87 -6.92 -14.78
N THR A 336 -29.12 -7.22 -14.40
CA THR A 336 -29.82 -8.46 -14.78
C THR A 336 -30.74 -8.34 -16.00
N SER A 337 -30.85 -7.16 -16.62
CA SER A 337 -31.82 -6.91 -17.70
C SER A 337 -31.51 -7.53 -19.08
N HIS A 338 -30.43 -8.32 -19.22
CA HIS A 338 -30.03 -8.92 -20.50
C HIS A 338 -30.07 -10.46 -20.55
N LEU A 339 -30.79 -11.12 -19.65
CA LEU A 339 -31.12 -12.54 -19.83
C LEU A 339 -32.38 -12.67 -20.68
N ASP A 340 -32.17 -12.67 -22.01
CA ASP A 340 -33.16 -13.02 -23.02
C ASP A 340 -33.82 -14.39 -22.72
N GLU A 341 -35.13 -14.44 -22.86
CA GLU A 341 -35.95 -15.65 -22.78
C GLU A 341 -35.49 -16.70 -23.82
N PRO A 342 -35.50 -18.00 -23.50
CA PRO A 342 -35.15 -19.04 -24.47
C PRO A 342 -36.23 -19.15 -25.56
N PRO A 343 -35.85 -19.33 -26.83
CA PRO A 343 -36.82 -19.44 -27.92
C PRO A 343 -37.59 -20.78 -27.86
N ASP A 344 -38.88 -20.70 -28.22
CA ASP A 344 -39.88 -21.79 -28.28
C ASP A 344 -39.47 -23.04 -29.10
#